data_AF-A0A9Q3F8H9-F1
#
_entry.id   AF-A0A9Q3F8H9-F1
#
_cell.length_a   1.000
_cell.length_b   1.000
_cell.length_c   1.000
_cell.angle_alpha   90.00
_cell.angle_beta   90.00
_cell.angle_gamma   90.00
#
_symmetry.space_group_name_H-M   'P 1'
#
loop_
_entity.id
_entity.type
_entity.pdbx_description
1 polymer ?
#
loop_
_entity_poly.entity_id
_entity_poly.type
_entity_poly.pdbx_seq_one_letter_code
_entity_poly.pdbx_strand_id
1 'polypeptide(L)'
;MLEKGWNPRLPANTLRKDLNDIHPTASSFKIMVDKGKHHAQKSMNDAFDYAKQKWDKSHKVPDFKVGDLVLVSTWNFNNFKGPKKLKNSYIGPFFIVEPYQPADKELFPLRNPTTLIVPPVEQNEDKKIKKVIKERRLRGKNQREYLVRYRNPVHKD
;
A
#
# COMPACT_ATOMS: atom_id res chain seq x y z
N MET A 1 -58.69 -7.24 15.48
CA MET A 1 -57.31 -6.82 15.79
C MET A 1 -56.49 -6.87 14.52
N LEU A 2 -56.05 -5.72 14.00
CA LEU A 2 -54.94 -5.67 13.05
C LEU A 2 -54.26 -4.31 13.23
N GLU A 3 -53.21 -4.28 14.06
CA GLU A 3 -52.39 -3.09 14.22
C GLU A 3 -51.66 -2.84 12.89
N LYS A 4 -51.92 -1.70 12.26
CA LYS A 4 -51.19 -1.27 11.06
C LYS A 4 -49.73 -1.01 11.48
N GLY A 5 -48.86 -1.96 11.16
CA GLY A 5 -47.43 -1.90 11.46
C GLY A 5 -46.83 -0.56 11.01
N TRP A 6 -46.12 0.09 11.92
CA TRP A 6 -45.39 1.32 11.67
C TRP A 6 -44.25 1.05 10.69
N ASN A 7 -44.29 1.66 9.50
CA ASN A 7 -43.24 1.53 8.50
C ASN A 7 -42.23 2.67 8.69
N PRO A 8 -41.03 2.43 9.26
CA PRO A 8 -40.06 3.48 9.53
C PRO A 8 -39.67 4.17 8.23
N ARG A 9 -40.06 5.43 8.07
CA ARG A 9 -39.54 6.28 6.99
C ARG A 9 -38.11 6.65 7.35
N LEU A 10 -37.15 5.95 6.75
CA LEU A 10 -35.74 6.34 6.79
C LEU A 10 -35.63 7.80 6.33
N PRO A 11 -35.00 8.71 7.11
CA PRO A 11 -34.79 10.07 6.66
C PRO A 11 -33.98 10.04 5.36
N ALA A 12 -34.49 10.68 4.31
CA ALA A 12 -33.80 10.74 3.01
C ALA A 12 -32.36 11.29 3.14
N ASN A 13 -32.13 12.09 4.18
CA ASN A 13 -30.86 12.76 4.44
C ASN A 13 -29.85 11.90 5.22
N THR A 14 -30.22 10.70 5.71
CA THR A 14 -29.29 9.85 6.47
C THR A 14 -28.30 9.10 5.57
N LEU A 15 -28.68 8.80 4.33
CA LEU A 15 -27.84 8.05 3.38
C LEU A 15 -26.90 8.93 2.55
N ARG A 16 -27.02 10.27 2.64
CA ARG A 16 -26.31 11.22 1.77
C ARG A 16 -25.34 12.17 2.50
N LYS A 17 -25.12 11.99 3.81
CA LYS A 17 -24.29 12.93 4.60
C LYS A 17 -22.86 13.05 4.07
N ASP A 18 -22.35 11.98 3.46
CA ASP A 18 -20.98 11.91 2.92
C ASP A 18 -20.92 12.11 1.40
N LEU A 19 -22.07 12.25 0.72
CA LEU A 19 -22.11 12.57 -0.70
C LEU A 19 -21.93 14.08 -0.88
N ASN A 20 -21.01 14.46 -1.78
CA ASN A 20 -20.84 15.85 -2.20
C ASN A 20 -22.04 16.27 -3.09
N ASP A 21 -23.19 16.57 -2.49
CA ASP A 21 -24.36 17.19 -3.16
C ASP A 21 -24.06 18.68 -3.47
N ILE A 22 -22.99 18.93 -4.24
CA ILE A 22 -22.65 20.24 -4.75
C ILE A 22 -23.07 20.27 -6.21
N HIS A 23 -24.09 21.06 -6.55
CA HIS A 23 -24.48 21.27 -7.95
C HIS A 23 -23.27 21.77 -8.75
N PRO A 24 -22.93 21.18 -9.91
CA PRO A 24 -21.72 21.49 -10.66
C PRO A 24 -21.84 22.84 -11.37
N THR A 25 -21.64 23.92 -10.61
CA THR A 25 -21.44 25.27 -11.10
C THR A 25 -19.92 25.52 -11.14
N ALA A 26 -19.41 26.33 -12.07
CA ALA A 26 -17.96 26.53 -12.20
C ALA A 26 -17.28 27.01 -10.90
N SER A 27 -17.98 27.82 -10.08
CA SER A 27 -17.51 28.27 -8.76
C SER A 27 -17.48 27.17 -7.69
N SER A 28 -18.32 26.14 -7.83
CA SER A 28 -18.47 25.06 -6.86
C SER A 28 -17.62 23.83 -7.20
N PHE A 29 -17.09 23.75 -8.42
CA PHE A 29 -16.20 22.69 -8.89
C PHE A 29 -14.90 22.59 -8.07
N LYS A 30 -14.26 23.72 -7.74
CA LYS A 30 -13.04 23.72 -6.92
C LYS A 30 -13.28 23.08 -5.56
N ILE A 31 -14.37 23.48 -4.91
CA ILE A 31 -14.77 22.96 -3.59
C ILE A 31 -15.02 21.44 -3.68
N MET A 32 -15.64 20.97 -4.76
CA MET A 32 -15.85 19.55 -5.00
C MET A 32 -14.53 18.78 -5.17
N VAL A 33 -13.58 19.30 -5.95
CA VAL A 33 -12.27 18.67 -6.15
C VAL A 33 -11.49 18.59 -4.84
N ASP A 34 -11.45 19.68 -4.07
CA ASP A 34 -10.72 19.74 -2.81
C ASP A 34 -11.34 18.80 -1.77
N LYS A 35 -12.68 18.73 -1.69
CA LYS A 35 -13.39 17.74 -0.86
C LYS A 35 -13.08 16.30 -1.29
N GLY A 36 -13.03 16.04 -2.60
CA GLY A 36 -12.68 14.72 -3.14
C GLY A 36 -11.26 14.30 -2.74
N LYS A 37 -10.29 15.22 -2.82
CA LYS A 37 -8.91 14.98 -2.36
C LYS A 37 -8.83 14.72 -0.87
N HIS A 38 -9.49 15.54 -0.05
CA HIS A 38 -9.53 15.36 1.39
C HIS A 38 -10.17 14.02 1.79
N HIS A 39 -11.27 13.65 1.14
CA HIS A 39 -11.92 12.37 1.40
C HIS A 39 -11.00 11.20 1.03
N ALA A 40 -10.39 11.23 -0.15
CA ALA A 40 -9.43 10.20 -0.56
C ALA A 40 -8.26 10.08 0.42
N GLN A 41 -7.68 11.21 0.86
CA GLN A 41 -6.61 11.23 1.85
C GLN A 41 -7.07 10.63 3.19
N LYS A 42 -8.26 11.00 3.66
CA LYS A 42 -8.84 10.44 4.88
C LYS A 42 -9.04 8.93 4.75
N SER A 43 -9.61 8.46 3.65
CA SER A 43 -9.81 7.02 3.40
C SER A 43 -8.48 6.25 3.38
N MET A 44 -7.41 6.83 2.84
CA MET A 44 -6.08 6.22 2.89
C MET A 44 -5.57 6.13 4.34
N ASN A 45 -5.66 7.22 5.11
CA ASN A 45 -5.23 7.23 6.51
C ASN A 45 -6.04 6.24 7.36
N ASP A 46 -7.36 6.24 7.24
CA ASP A 46 -8.25 5.33 7.97
C ASP A 46 -7.91 3.86 7.64
N ALA A 47 -7.56 3.55 6.39
CA ALA A 47 -7.13 2.21 5.98
C ALA A 47 -5.78 1.81 6.59
N PHE A 48 -4.80 2.73 6.63
CA PHE A 48 -3.51 2.49 7.29
C PHE A 48 -3.67 2.30 8.80
N ASP A 49 -4.47 3.14 9.45
CA ASP A 49 -4.74 3.06 10.88
C ASP A 49 -5.47 1.76 11.24
N TYR A 50 -6.46 1.35 10.44
CA TYR A 50 -7.14 0.07 10.61
C TYR A 50 -6.17 -1.11 10.51
N ALA A 51 -5.30 -1.10 9.49
CA ALA A 51 -4.30 -2.16 9.31
C ALA A 51 -3.33 -2.22 10.50
N LYS A 52 -2.87 -1.06 10.98
CA LYS A 52 -2.00 -0.94 12.16
C LYS A 52 -2.68 -1.47 13.41
N GLN A 53 -3.90 -1.01 13.73
CA GLN A 53 -4.64 -1.46 14.91
C GLN A 53 -4.93 -2.96 14.87
N LYS A 54 -5.27 -3.51 13.70
CA LYS A 54 -5.47 -4.95 13.53
C LYS A 54 -4.18 -5.73 13.81
N TRP A 55 -3.04 -5.23 13.32
CA TRP A 55 -1.74 -5.83 13.56
C TRP A 55 -1.35 -5.78 15.03
N ASP A 56 -1.42 -4.62 15.66
CA ASP A 56 -1.06 -4.40 17.06
C ASP A 56 -1.93 -5.25 18.00
N LYS A 57 -3.21 -5.46 17.65
CA LYS A 57 -4.11 -6.32 18.43
C LYS A 57 -3.68 -7.78 18.42
N SER A 58 -3.21 -8.31 17.30
CA SER A 58 -2.80 -9.71 17.19
C SER A 58 -1.32 -9.95 17.50
N HIS A 59 -0.47 -8.94 17.39
CA HIS A 59 0.98 -9.05 17.59
C HIS A 59 1.38 -8.31 18.87
N LYS A 60 1.66 -9.09 19.91
CA LYS A 60 2.32 -8.57 21.12
C LYS A 60 3.81 -8.79 20.96
N VAL A 61 4.59 -7.72 21.09
CA VAL A 61 6.03 -7.84 21.18
C VAL A 61 6.35 -8.53 22.51
N PRO A 62 6.99 -9.71 22.51
CA PRO A 62 7.42 -10.34 23.74
C PRO A 62 8.44 -9.44 24.47
N ASP A 63 8.29 -9.33 25.78
CA ASP A 63 9.25 -8.64 26.63
C ASP A 63 10.42 -9.60 26.90
N PHE A 64 11.63 -9.18 26.54
CA PHE A 64 12.83 -9.99 26.60
C PHE A 64 13.83 -9.35 27.55
N LYS A 65 14.35 -10.11 28.52
CA LYS A 65 15.36 -9.64 29.46
C LYS A 65 16.71 -10.25 29.15
N VAL A 66 17.76 -9.51 29.51
CA VAL A 66 19.14 -10.00 29.45
C VAL A 66 19.26 -11.22 30.37
N GLY A 67 19.81 -12.31 29.85
CA GLY A 67 19.92 -13.60 30.53
C GLY A 67 18.80 -14.60 30.20
N ASP A 68 17.71 -14.20 29.56
CA ASP A 68 16.64 -15.13 29.17
C ASP A 68 17.11 -16.11 28.09
N LEU A 69 16.66 -17.36 28.18
CA LEU A 69 16.87 -18.39 27.18
C LEU A 69 15.74 -18.37 26.13
N VAL A 70 16.10 -18.03 24.90
CA VAL A 70 15.15 -17.89 23.79
C VAL A 70 15.43 -18.84 22.64
N LEU A 71 14.36 -19.18 21.92
CA LEU A 71 14.41 -19.94 20.68
C LEU A 71 14.30 -18.99 19.48
N VAL A 72 15.20 -19.14 18.51
CA VAL A 72 15.21 -18.32 17.30
C VAL A 72 14.54 -19.08 16.17
N SER A 73 13.56 -18.44 15.52
CA SER A 73 12.85 -19.04 14.38
C SER A 73 13.73 -19.12 13.14
N THR A 74 13.79 -20.27 12.48
CA THR A 74 14.59 -20.48 11.26
C THR A 74 13.91 -20.01 9.98
N TRP A 75 12.69 -19.46 10.06
CA TRP A 75 11.84 -19.19 8.90
C TRP A 75 12.50 -18.26 7.85
N ASN A 76 13.23 -17.23 8.31
CA ASN A 76 13.88 -16.22 7.46
C ASN A 76 15.38 -16.50 7.22
N PHE A 77 15.92 -17.63 7.68
CA PHE A 77 17.33 -17.93 7.56
C PHE A 77 17.63 -18.70 6.26
N ASN A 78 18.21 -17.99 5.29
CA ASN A 78 18.63 -18.58 4.01
C ASN A 78 19.98 -19.32 4.09
N ASN A 79 20.73 -19.12 5.17
CA ASN A 79 22.09 -19.66 5.34
C ASN A 79 22.14 -21.12 5.83
N PHE A 80 21.00 -21.71 6.20
CA PHE A 80 20.96 -23.13 6.57
C PHE A 80 20.89 -24.02 5.34
N LYS A 81 21.82 -24.98 5.22
CA LYS A 81 21.82 -25.97 4.14
C LYS A 81 20.64 -26.96 4.30
N GLY A 82 20.08 -27.43 3.18
CA GLY A 82 19.06 -28.49 3.16
C GLY A 82 17.63 -28.02 2.86
N PRO A 83 16.70 -28.98 2.65
CA PRO A 83 15.32 -28.69 2.26
C PRO A 83 14.53 -28.05 3.41
N LYS A 84 13.75 -27.01 3.10
CA LYS A 84 13.00 -26.20 4.09
C LYS A 84 12.12 -27.03 5.04
N LYS A 85 11.57 -28.15 4.56
CA LYS A 85 10.66 -29.02 5.33
C LYS A 85 11.34 -29.86 6.41
N LEU A 86 12.63 -30.13 6.27
CA LEU A 86 13.41 -30.92 7.25
C LEU A 86 14.16 -30.04 8.25
N LYS A 87 14.06 -28.70 8.11
CA LYS A 87 14.66 -27.77 9.05
C LYS A 87 13.77 -27.64 10.28
N ASN A 88 14.37 -27.70 11.46
CA ASN A 88 13.67 -27.36 12.69
C ASN A 88 13.15 -25.93 12.60
N SER A 89 11.89 -25.72 12.97
CA SER A 89 11.26 -24.38 12.94
C SER A 89 11.97 -23.40 13.89
N TYR A 90 12.60 -23.94 14.94
CA TYR A 90 13.32 -23.19 15.96
C TYR A 90 14.68 -23.84 16.25
N ILE A 91 15.66 -23.00 16.59
CA ILE A 91 17.01 -23.40 17.04
C ILE A 91 17.29 -22.65 18.35
N GLY A 92 18.06 -23.28 19.24
CA GLY A 92 18.39 -22.72 20.56
C GLY A 92 17.87 -23.63 21.67
N PRO A 93 18.31 -23.42 22.92
CA PRO A 93 18.19 -22.11 23.58
C PRO A 93 19.44 -21.23 23.47
N PHE A 94 19.24 -19.94 23.26
CA PHE A 94 20.29 -18.92 23.27
C PHE A 94 20.03 -17.94 24.41
N PHE A 95 21.09 -17.47 25.06
CA PHE A 95 21.00 -16.42 26.08
C PHE A 95 21.03 -15.03 25.43
N ILE A 96 20.17 -14.13 25.90
CA ILE A 96 20.20 -12.73 25.49
C ILE A 96 21.34 -12.03 26.23
N VAL A 97 22.34 -11.54 25.49
CA VAL A 97 23.51 -10.85 26.08
C VAL A 97 23.24 -9.36 26.23
N GLU A 98 22.78 -8.71 25.16
CA GLU A 98 22.54 -7.27 25.12
C GLU A 98 21.28 -6.95 24.31
N PRO A 99 20.52 -5.91 24.70
CA PRO A 99 19.41 -5.43 23.92
C PRO A 99 19.89 -4.80 22.62
N TYR A 100 19.07 -4.93 21.56
CA TYR A 100 19.35 -4.27 20.29
C TYR A 100 19.32 -2.75 20.47
N GLN A 101 20.42 -2.08 20.14
CA GLN A 101 20.47 -0.63 20.02
C GLN A 101 20.35 -0.22 18.55
N PRO A 102 19.51 0.79 18.22
CA PRO A 102 19.47 1.33 16.88
C PRO A 102 20.85 1.89 16.51
N ALA A 103 21.18 1.85 15.23
CA ALA A 103 22.48 2.35 14.77
C ALA A 103 22.60 3.85 15.06
N ASP A 104 23.50 4.21 15.98
CA ASP A 104 23.82 5.59 16.29
C ASP A 104 24.53 6.25 15.11
N LYS A 105 23.92 7.32 14.60
CA LYS A 105 24.47 8.10 13.48
C LYS A 105 25.76 8.81 13.87
N GLU A 106 25.93 9.16 15.14
CA GLU A 106 27.13 9.81 15.67
C GLU A 106 28.31 8.85 15.74
N LEU A 107 28.06 7.60 16.17
CA LEU A 107 29.08 6.56 16.27
C LEU A 107 29.48 6.02 14.89
N PHE A 108 28.54 6.00 13.93
CA PHE A 108 28.76 5.48 12.59
C PHE A 108 28.33 6.47 11.49
N PRO A 109 29.03 7.61 11.34
CA PRO A 109 28.64 8.68 10.42
C PRO A 109 28.69 8.28 8.93
N LEU A 110 29.44 7.22 8.60
CA LEU A 110 29.59 6.72 7.22
C LEU A 110 28.48 5.73 6.80
N ARG A 111 27.56 5.34 7.69
CA ARG A 111 26.43 4.47 7.34
C ARG A 111 25.31 5.28 6.68
N ASN A 112 25.30 5.31 5.36
CA ASN A 112 24.17 5.84 4.61
C ASN A 112 23.02 4.82 4.59
N PRO A 113 21.79 5.18 5.01
CA PRO A 113 20.65 4.28 4.89
C PRO A 113 20.36 4.04 3.41
N THR A 114 20.11 2.78 3.04
CA THR A 114 19.69 2.43 1.68
C THR A 114 18.36 3.13 1.40
N THR A 115 18.40 4.20 0.59
CA THR A 115 17.18 4.85 0.12
C THR A 115 16.48 3.89 -0.83
N LEU A 116 15.23 3.52 -0.51
CA LEU A 116 14.38 2.80 -1.46
C LEU A 116 14.16 3.73 -2.66
N ILE A 117 14.81 3.43 -3.78
CA ILE A 117 14.60 4.15 -5.03
C ILE A 117 13.19 3.79 -5.48
N VAL A 118 12.21 4.62 -5.13
CA VAL A 118 10.88 4.54 -5.72
C VAL A 118 11.08 4.82 -7.20
N PRO A 119 10.72 3.88 -8.11
CA PRO A 119 10.88 4.12 -9.53
C PRO A 119 10.14 5.41 -9.89
N PRO A 120 10.76 6.32 -10.65
CA PRO A 120 10.12 7.56 -11.04
C PRO A 120 8.82 7.22 -11.76
N VAL A 121 7.71 7.75 -11.26
CA VAL A 121 6.42 7.70 -11.95
C VAL A 121 6.63 8.43 -13.26
N GLU A 122 6.60 7.71 -14.38
CA GLU A 122 6.72 8.32 -15.70
C GLU A 122 5.67 9.43 -15.82
N GLN A 123 6.12 10.68 -15.85
CA GLN A 123 5.25 11.80 -16.16
C GLN A 123 4.77 11.58 -17.60
N ASN A 124 3.45 11.69 -17.82
CA ASN A 124 2.82 11.51 -19.13
C ASN A 124 3.25 12.64 -20.07
N GLU A 125 4.48 12.58 -20.59
CA GLU A 125 4.84 13.37 -21.76
C GLU A 125 4.07 12.82 -22.97
N ASP A 126 3.65 13.70 -23.88
CA ASP A 126 2.93 13.36 -25.10
C ASP A 126 3.81 12.53 -26.05
N LYS A 127 3.96 11.23 -25.75
CA LYS A 127 4.77 10.30 -26.55
C LYS A 127 4.06 10.08 -27.90
N LYS A 128 4.58 10.71 -28.96
CA LYS A 128 4.11 10.46 -30.33
C LYS A 128 4.52 9.07 -30.80
N ILE A 129 3.55 8.27 -31.24
CA ILE A 129 3.78 6.93 -31.79
C ILE A 129 4.57 7.08 -33.10
N LYS A 130 5.72 6.42 -33.21
CA LYS A 130 6.52 6.35 -34.44
C LYS A 130 6.03 5.23 -35.36
N LYS A 131 5.71 4.06 -34.79
CA LYS A 131 5.31 2.87 -35.57
C LYS A 131 4.48 1.91 -34.73
N VAL A 132 3.45 1.32 -35.32
CA VAL A 132 2.76 0.14 -34.76
C VAL A 132 3.51 -1.12 -35.19
N ILE A 133 3.92 -1.94 -34.22
CA ILE A 133 4.67 -3.19 -34.44
C ILE A 133 3.71 -4.37 -34.57
N LYS A 134 2.70 -4.44 -33.70
CA LYS A 134 1.79 -5.58 -33.65
C LYS A 134 0.41 -5.14 -33.23
N GLU A 135 -0.61 -5.70 -33.88
CA GLU A 135 -2.01 -5.54 -33.51
C GLU A 135 -2.56 -6.87 -33.00
N ARG A 136 -3.35 -6.82 -31.93
CA ARG A 136 -4.11 -7.97 -31.42
C ARG A 136 -5.57 -7.57 -31.20
N ARG A 137 -6.51 -8.38 -31.72
CA ARG A 137 -7.93 -8.23 -31.41
C ARG A 137 -8.28 -9.01 -30.16
N LEU A 138 -8.95 -8.36 -29.22
CA LEU A 138 -9.47 -9.02 -28.02
C LEU A 138 -10.79 -9.71 -28.37
N ARG A 139 -10.95 -10.97 -27.98
CA ARG A 139 -12.21 -11.71 -28.20
C ARG A 139 -13.32 -11.12 -27.31
N GLY A 140 -14.48 -10.84 -27.92
CA GLY A 140 -15.69 -10.42 -27.20
C GLY A 140 -15.83 -8.91 -26.97
N LYS A 141 -14.88 -8.08 -27.44
CA LYS A 141 -15.01 -6.62 -27.43
C LYS A 141 -14.52 -6.06 -28.77
N ASN A 142 -15.14 -4.99 -29.28
CA ASN A 142 -14.62 -4.21 -30.41
C ASN A 142 -13.37 -3.39 -30.00
N GLN A 143 -12.41 -4.03 -29.33
CA GLN A 143 -11.19 -3.42 -28.81
C GLN A 143 -9.98 -4.07 -29.47
N ARG A 144 -8.97 -3.24 -29.78
CA ARG A 144 -7.71 -3.62 -30.41
C ARG A 144 -6.57 -3.17 -29.50
N GLU A 145 -5.63 -4.06 -29.25
CA GLU A 145 -4.38 -3.76 -28.56
C GLU A 145 -3.28 -3.54 -29.60
N TYR A 146 -2.47 -2.50 -29.40
CA TYR A 146 -1.35 -2.18 -30.28
C TYR A 146 -0.05 -2.18 -29.48
N LEU A 147 0.91 -2.98 -29.93
CA LEU A 147 2.31 -2.82 -29.53
C LEU A 147 2.91 -1.72 -30.40
N VAL A 148 3.27 -0.60 -29.79
CA VAL A 148 3.77 0.60 -30.49
C VAL A 148 5.21 0.92 -30.10
N ARG A 149 5.97 1.41 -31.07
CA ARG A 149 7.27 2.05 -30.89
C ARG A 149 7.07 3.56 -30.85
N TYR A 150 7.48 4.20 -29.76
CA TYR A 150 7.42 5.65 -29.62
C TYR A 150 8.63 6.33 -30.30
N ARG A 151 8.46 7.59 -30.72
CA ARG A 151 9.58 8.45 -31.13
C ARG A 151 10.27 8.93 -29.86
N ASN A 152 11.59 8.73 -29.76
CA ASN A 152 12.36 9.25 -28.62
C ASN A 152 12.44 10.78 -28.75
N PRO A 153 11.96 11.58 -27.77
CA PRO A 153 11.92 13.04 -27.89
C PRO A 153 13.31 13.70 -27.91
N VAL A 154 14.36 12.97 -27.53
CA VAL A 154 15.73 13.49 -27.35
C VAL A 154 16.46 13.81 -28.67
N HIS A 155 16.00 13.30 -29.82
CA HIS A 155 16.57 13.67 -31.12
C HIS A 155 15.62 14.61 -31.88
N LYS A 156 15.88 15.91 -31.74
CA LYS A 156 15.47 16.93 -32.71
C LYS A 156 16.57 16.99 -33.78
N ASP A 157 16.21 16.70 -35.03
CA ASP A 157 17.02 17.01 -36.20
C ASP A 157 16.90 18.50 -36.53
#